data_AF-U2AZT4-F1
#
_entry.id   AF-U2AZT4-F1
#
_cell.length_a   1.000
_cell.length_b   1.000
_cell.length_c   1.000
_cell.angle_alpha   90.00
_cell.angle_beta   90.00
_cell.angle_gamma   90.00
#
_symmetry.space_group_name_H-M   'P 1'
#
loop_
_entity.id
_entity.type
_entity.pdbx_description
1 polymer ?
#
loop_
_entity_poly.entity_id
_entity_poly.type
_entity_poly.pdbx_seq_one_letter_code
_entity_poly.pdbx_strand_id
1 'polypeptide(L)'
;MGGVMIILSIIVTTIVMTQKFSEISPEMVLLLFVTLGYGLLGFLDDYIKVVMKRNLGLTSKQKLIGQIIIAVVFYAVYHYYNFATDIRIPGTDLSFDLGWAYFILVLFMLVGGS
;
A
#
# COMPACT_ATOMS: atom_id res chain seq x y z
N MET A 1 -6.55 -16.47 -10.12
CA MET A 1 -6.78 -15.42 -9.12
C MET A 1 -7.29 -14.18 -9.81
N GLY A 2 -8.57 -13.83 -9.64
CA GLY A 2 -9.17 -12.67 -10.32
C GLY A 2 -8.50 -11.33 -9.98
N GLY A 3 -7.84 -11.22 -8.81
CA GLY A 3 -7.15 -10.02 -8.38
C GLY A 3 -5.99 -9.58 -9.27
N VAL A 4 -5.30 -10.49 -9.96
CA VAL A 4 -4.20 -10.14 -10.87
C VAL A 4 -4.71 -9.31 -12.04
N MET A 5 -5.87 -9.66 -12.59
CA MET A 5 -6.50 -8.90 -13.67
C MET A 5 -6.87 -7.49 -13.21
N ILE A 6 -7.44 -7.36 -12.01
CA ILE A 6 -7.82 -6.07 -11.43
C ILE A 6 -6.60 -5.17 -11.26
N ILE A 7 -5.51 -5.70 -10.69
CA ILE A 7 -4.29 -4.93 -10.43
C ILE A 7 -3.64 -4.48 -11.75
N LEU A 8 -3.57 -5.37 -12.74
CA LEU A 8 -3.09 -5.02 -14.08
C LEU A 8 -3.93 -3.89 -14.69
N SER A 9 -5.26 -3.99 -14.61
CA SER A 9 -6.15 -2.93 -15.09
C SER A 9 -5.91 -1.61 -14.36
N ILE A 10 -5.79 -1.61 -13.03
CA ILE A 10 -5.50 -0.40 -12.24
C ILE A 10 -4.20 0.25 -12.69
N ILE A 11 -3.11 -0.52 -12.85
CA ILE A 11 -1.80 0.01 -13.24
C ILE A 11 -1.86 0.64 -14.62
N VAL A 12 -2.39 -0.10 -15.60
CA VAL A 12 -2.47 0.38 -16.98
C VAL A 12 -3.33 1.64 -17.07
N THR A 13 -4.53 1.62 -16.47
CA THR A 13 -5.41 2.78 -16.50
C THR A 13 -4.79 3.97 -15.77
N THR A 14 -4.16 3.77 -14.61
CA THR A 14 -3.53 4.86 -13.84
C THR A 14 -2.39 5.50 -14.62
N ILE A 15 -1.52 4.70 -15.25
CA ILE A 15 -0.40 5.23 -16.06
C ILE A 15 -0.92 5.99 -17.29
N VAL A 16 -1.86 5.41 -18.04
CA VAL A 16 -2.40 6.03 -19.26
C VAL A 16 -3.14 7.32 -18.94
N MET A 17 -3.96 7.33 -17.89
CA MET A 17 -4.73 8.51 -17.50
C MET A 17 -3.82 9.60 -16.96
N THR A 18 -2.83 9.26 -16.12
CA THR A 18 -1.88 10.27 -15.64
C THR A 18 -1.09 10.85 -16.80
N GLN A 19 -0.54 10.05 -17.72
CA GLN A 19 0.19 10.60 -18.88
C GLN A 19 -0.66 11.52 -19.77
N LYS A 20 -1.97 11.30 -19.84
CA LYS A 20 -2.87 12.07 -20.70
C LYS A 20 -3.41 13.33 -20.05
N PHE A 21 -3.63 13.32 -18.74
CA PHE A 21 -4.38 14.37 -18.03
C PHE A 21 -3.62 15.03 -16.89
N SER A 22 -2.44 14.54 -16.51
CA SER A 22 -1.68 15.05 -15.37
C SER A 22 -0.17 14.77 -15.53
N GLU A 23 0.60 15.02 -14.46
CA GLU A 23 2.01 14.68 -14.38
C GLU A 23 2.22 13.53 -13.40
N ILE A 24 3.32 12.79 -13.57
CA ILE A 24 3.66 11.70 -12.65
C ILE A 24 4.10 12.33 -11.33
N SER A 25 3.23 12.24 -10.33
CA SER A 25 3.48 12.78 -9.00
C SER A 25 4.06 11.72 -8.06
N PRO A 26 4.86 12.09 -7.04
CA PRO A 26 5.40 11.14 -6.08
C PRO A 26 4.31 10.39 -5.29
N GLU A 27 3.17 11.02 -5.03
CA GLU A 27 1.99 10.41 -4.38
C GLU A 27 1.42 9.28 -5.22
N MET A 28 1.27 9.49 -6.53
CA MET A 28 0.79 8.46 -7.46
C MET A 28 1.71 7.25 -7.45
N VAL A 29 3.02 7.47 -7.54
CA VAL A 29 4.03 6.40 -7.52
C VAL A 29 3.97 5.62 -6.21
N LEU A 30 3.83 6.33 -5.09
CA LEU A 30 3.74 5.74 -3.76
C LEU A 30 2.48 4.87 -3.59
N LEU A 31 1.32 5.33 -4.09
CA LEU A 31 0.07 4.57 -4.06
C LEU A 31 0.13 3.34 -4.98
N LEU A 32 0.72 3.46 -6.16
CA LEU A 32 0.95 2.32 -7.05
C LEU A 32 1.89 1.29 -6.41
N PHE A 33 2.95 1.74 -5.72
CA PHE A 33 3.84 0.86 -4.98
C PHE A 33 3.10 0.05 -3.92
N VAL A 34 2.26 0.69 -3.09
CA VAL A 34 1.47 -0.02 -2.06
C VAL A 34 0.49 -1.00 -2.72
N THR A 35 -0.23 -0.56 -3.75
CA THR A 35 -1.21 -1.39 -4.46
C THR A 35 -0.54 -2.64 -5.05
N LEU A 36 0.61 -2.46 -5.70
CA LEU A 36 1.42 -3.55 -6.22
C LEU A 36 1.99 -4.44 -5.13
N GLY A 37 2.52 -3.87 -4.05
CA GLY A 37 3.12 -4.60 -2.94
C GLY A 37 2.12 -5.55 -2.27
N TYR A 38 0.94 -5.04 -1.90
CA TYR A 38 -0.13 -5.86 -1.33
C TYR A 38 -0.71 -6.84 -2.36
N GLY A 39 -0.79 -6.42 -3.62
CA GLY A 39 -1.15 -7.27 -4.75
C GLY A 39 -0.27 -8.50 -4.92
N LEU A 40 1.05 -8.30 -4.91
CA LEU A 40 2.05 -9.36 -5.00
C LEU A 40 2.00 -10.26 -3.77
N LEU A 41 1.82 -9.68 -2.57
CA LEU A 41 1.71 -10.44 -1.33
C LEU A 41 0.48 -11.36 -1.33
N GLY A 42 -0.68 -10.87 -1.81
CA GLY A 42 -1.87 -11.68 -2.02
C GLY A 42 -1.69 -12.74 -3.11
N PHE A 43 -1.07 -12.37 -4.24
CA PHE A 43 -0.78 -13.32 -5.31
C PHE A 43 0.15 -14.46 -4.85
N LEU A 44 1.16 -14.17 -4.03
CA LEU A 44 2.05 -15.19 -3.49
C LEU A 44 1.31 -16.15 -2.55
N ASP A 45 0.39 -15.65 -1.73
CA ASP A 45 -0.43 -16.47 -0.80
C ASP A 45 -1.25 -17.49 -1.57
N ASP A 46 -1.95 -16.96 -2.56
CA ASP A 46 -2.77 -17.67 -3.51
C ASP A 46 -1.97 -18.69 -4.35
N TYR A 47 -0.79 -18.30 -4.84
CA TYR A 47 0.10 -19.15 -5.61
C TYR A 47 0.59 -20.33 -4.77
N ILE A 48 1.04 -20.10 -3.53
CA ILE A 48 1.49 -21.17 -2.62
C ILE A 48 0.34 -22.13 -2.31
N LYS A 49 -0.87 -21.59 -2.11
CA LYS A 49 -2.04 -22.42 -1.82
C LYS A 49 -2.40 -23.35 -2.98
N VAL A 50 -2.43 -22.83 -4.20
CA VAL A 50 -2.86 -23.58 -5.39
C VAL A 50 -1.74 -24.46 -5.95
N VAL A 51 -0.55 -23.90 -6.15
CA VAL A 51 0.55 -24.58 -6.86
C VAL A 51 1.34 -25.48 -5.92
N MET A 52 1.67 -25.00 -4.71
CA MET A 52 2.40 -25.83 -3.74
C MET A 52 1.48 -26.76 -2.94
N LYS A 53 0.16 -26.75 -3.19
CA LYS A 53 -0.86 -27.58 -2.51
C LYS A 53 -0.79 -27.47 -0.98
N ARG A 54 -0.36 -26.32 -0.47
CA ARG A 54 -0.30 -26.03 0.97
C ARG A 54 -1.58 -25.31 1.38
N ASN A 55 -2.47 -25.99 2.10
CA ASN A 55 -3.78 -25.44 2.48
C ASN A 55 -3.73 -24.09 3.22
N LEU A 56 -2.65 -23.84 3.97
CA LEU A 56 -2.46 -22.63 4.76
C LEU A 56 -1.97 -21.42 3.96
N GLY A 57 -1.52 -21.58 2.71
CA GLY A 57 -0.89 -20.49 1.96
C GLY A 57 0.42 -20.01 2.61
N LEU A 58 0.67 -18.70 2.57
CA LEU A 58 1.70 -18.02 3.36
C LEU A 58 1.38 -18.14 4.86
N THR A 59 2.41 -18.39 5.67
CA THR A 59 2.20 -18.36 7.13
C THR A 59 1.87 -16.96 7.60
N SER A 60 1.05 -16.82 8.65
CA SER A 60 0.63 -15.50 9.18
C SER A 60 1.82 -14.59 9.50
N LYS A 61 2.94 -15.17 9.98
CA LYS A 61 4.19 -14.43 10.23
C LYS A 61 4.82 -13.90 8.94
N GLN A 62 4.89 -14.71 7.89
CA GLN A 62 5.46 -14.27 6.61
C GLN A 62 4.59 -13.20 5.94
N LYS A 63 3.26 -13.33 6.02
CA LYS A 63 2.32 -12.32 5.54
C LYS A 63 2.54 -10.99 6.27
N LEU A 64 2.56 -11.04 7.61
CA LEU A 64 2.78 -9.87 8.46
C LEU A 64 4.13 -9.20 8.20
N ILE A 65 5.21 -9.96 8.05
CA ILE A 65 6.55 -9.42 7.74
C ILE A 65 6.52 -8.67 6.40
N GLY A 66 5.89 -9.23 5.36
CA GLY A 66 5.79 -8.56 4.07
C GLY A 66 4.99 -7.26 4.15
N GLN A 67 3.89 -7.23 4.91
CA GLN A 67 3.09 -6.02 5.13
C GLN A 67 3.86 -4.94 5.89
N ILE A 68 4.61 -5.34 6.93
CA ILE A 68 5.48 -4.42 7.69
C ILE A 68 6.58 -3.84 6.78
N ILE A 69 7.21 -4.65 5.93
CA ILE A 69 8.23 -4.17 5.00
C ILE A 69 7.63 -3.13 4.04
N ILE A 70 6.45 -3.40 3.48
CA ILE A 70 5.76 -2.44 2.60
C ILE A 70 5.44 -1.14 3.35
N ALA A 71 4.96 -1.23 4.59
CA ALA A 71 4.63 -0.06 5.41
C ALA A 71 5.87 0.78 5.76
N VAL A 72 7.00 0.13 6.09
CA VAL A 72 8.28 0.80 6.37
C VAL A 72 8.79 1.53 5.14
N VAL A 73 8.79 0.86 3.98
CA VAL A 73 9.22 1.50 2.72
C VAL A 73 8.31 2.66 2.35
N PHE A 74 7.00 2.48 2.50
CA PHE A 74 6.03 3.55 2.28
C PHE A 74 6.34 4.76 3.16
N TYR A 75 6.50 4.57 4.47
CA TYR A 75 6.77 5.69 5.39
C TYR A 75 8.11 6.35 5.12
N ALA A 76 9.15 5.59 4.78
CA ALA A 76 10.47 6.13 4.44
C ALA A 76 10.40 7.05 3.21
N VAL A 77 9.72 6.62 2.15
CA VAL A 77 9.52 7.44 0.96
C VAL A 77 8.59 8.63 1.26
N TYR A 78 7.54 8.40 2.04
CA TYR A 78 6.61 9.44 2.45
C TYR A 78 7.32 10.59 3.20
N HIS A 79 8.19 10.23 4.14
CA HIS A 79 9.01 11.17 4.88
C HIS A 79 10.05 11.87 4.00
N TYR A 80 10.66 11.14 3.05
CA TYR A 80 11.64 11.72 2.10
C TYR A 80 11.04 12.84 1.25
N TYR A 81 9.78 12.70 0.82
CA TYR A 81 9.07 13.75 0.07
C TYR A 81 8.45 14.84 0.96
N ASN A 82 8.65 14.79 2.28
CA ASN A 82 8.12 15.76 3.26
C ASN A 82 6.60 15.95 3.16
N PHE A 83 5.86 14.86 2.95
CA PHE A 83 4.41 14.91 2.97
C PHE A 83 3.87 15.27 4.36
N ALA A 84 2.73 15.96 4.37
CA ALA A 84 2.15 16.50 5.60
C ALA A 84 1.56 15.40 6.49
N THR A 85 2.05 15.30 7.72
CA THR A 85 1.65 14.29 8.72
C THR A 85 0.47 14.75 9.60
N ASP A 86 -0.30 15.73 9.12
CA ASP A 86 -1.44 16.29 9.82
C ASP A 86 -2.70 15.44 9.64
N ILE A 87 -3.40 15.18 10.75
CA ILE A 87 -4.72 14.57 10.74
C ILE A 87 -5.75 15.64 11.02
N ARG A 88 -6.66 15.82 10.07
CA ARG A 88 -7.81 16.72 10.20
C ARG A 88 -9.03 15.98 10.73
N ILE A 89 -9.72 16.56 11.71
CA ILE A 89 -10.97 16.02 12.22
C ILE A 89 -12.11 16.39 11.26
N PRO A 90 -12.87 15.42 10.72
CA PRO A 90 -13.96 15.70 9.81
C PRO A 90 -15.03 16.55 10.51
N GLY A 91 -15.41 17.66 9.89
CA GLY A 91 -16.39 18.61 10.45
C GLY A 91 -15.78 19.76 11.26
N THR A 92 -14.46 19.85 11.40
CA THR A 92 -13.77 20.99 12.03
C THR A 92 -12.54 21.42 11.23
N ASP A 93 -12.02 22.62 11.50
CA ASP A 93 -10.75 23.12 10.96
C ASP A 93 -9.54 22.77 11.85
N LEU A 94 -9.75 21.90 12.85
CA LEU A 94 -8.69 21.42 13.71
C LEU A 94 -7.86 20.35 12.97
N SER A 95 -6.57 20.61 12.83
CA SER A 95 -5.57 19.66 12.37
C SER A 95 -4.53 19.39 13.48
N PHE A 96 -4.14 18.13 13.60
CA PHE A 96 -3.12 17.68 14.56
C PHE A 96 -1.96 17.06 13.80
N ASP A 97 -0.77 17.63 13.92
CA ASP A 97 0.45 17.02 13.40
C ASP A 97 0.95 15.92 14.34
N LEU A 98 1.07 14.70 13.81
CA LEU A 98 1.56 13.54 14.55
C LEU A 98 3.08 13.35 14.47
N GLY A 99 3.75 13.99 13.50
CA GLY A 99 5.17 13.79 13.23
C GLY A 99 5.55 12.31 13.15
N TRP A 100 6.44 11.84 14.04
CA TRP A 100 6.90 10.45 14.06
C TRP A 100 5.80 9.43 14.40
N ALA A 101 4.79 9.82 15.19
CA ALA A 101 3.67 8.93 15.56
C ALA A 101 2.82 8.56 14.34
N TYR A 102 2.92 9.34 13.25
CA TYR A 102 2.29 9.03 11.97
C TYR A 102 2.77 7.68 11.40
N PHE A 103 4.01 7.26 11.68
CA PHE A 103 4.50 5.94 11.27
C PHE A 103 3.67 4.79 11.88
N ILE A 104 3.36 4.89 13.17
CA ILE A 104 2.57 3.88 13.88
C ILE A 104 1.17 3.80 13.27
N LEU A 105 0.59 4.96 12.96
CA LEU A 105 -0.71 5.07 12.32
C LEU A 105 -0.72 4.45 10.91
N VAL A 106 0.28 4.76 10.08
CA VAL A 106 0.47 4.15 8.76
C VAL A 106 0.59 2.63 8.86
N LEU A 107 1.42 2.12 9.78
CA LEU A 107 1.60 0.69 9.99
C LEU A 107 0.27 0.03 10.37
N PHE A 108 -0.46 0.62 11.32
CA PHE A 108 -1.76 0.12 11.74
C PHE A 108 -2.79 0.13 10.60
N MET A 109 -2.86 1.20 9.81
CA MET A 109 -3.81 1.31 8.70
C MET A 109 -3.48 0.34 7.56
N LEU A 110 -2.21 0.25 7.17
CA LEU A 110 -1.79 -0.61 6.06
C LEU A 110 -1.89 -2.09 6.41
N VAL A 111 -1.48 -2.49 7.61
CA VAL A 111 -1.58 -3.89 8.07
C VAL A 111 -3.02 -4.25 8.45
N GLY A 112 -3.76 -3.33 9.08
CA GLY A 112 -5.15 -3.54 9.51
C GLY A 112 -6.15 -3.53 8.36
N GLY A 113 -5.87 -2.82 7.26
CA GLY A 113 -6.74 -2.74 6.09
C GLY A 113 -6.52 -3.83 5.03
N SER A 114 -5.48 -4.67 5.18
CA SER A 114 -5.04 -5.66 4.18
C SER A 114 -5.65 -7.05 4.30
#